data_AF-A0AAW5A262-F1
#
_entry.id   AF-A0AAW5A262-F1
#
_cell.length_a   1.000
_cell.length_b   1.000
_cell.length_c   1.000
_cell.angle_alpha   90.00
_cell.angle_beta   90.00
_cell.angle_gamma   90.00
#
_symmetry.space_group_name_H-M   'P 1'
#
loop_
_entity.id
_entity.type
_entity.pdbx_description
1 polymer ?
#
loop_
_entity_poly.entity_id
_entity_poly.type
_entity_poly.pdbx_seq_one_letter_code
_entity_poly.pdbx_strand_id
1 'polypeptide(L)' 'MADQDERQHMLECEARYWLRRGNTTPEKVAELKETHLKKRSEQAINLLIEEMRKQWRRRHEWLGREHG' A
#
# COMPACT_ATOMS: atom_id res chain seq x y z
N MET A 1 -17.97 -13.54 -5.84
CA MET A 1 -16.69 -13.86 -5.18
C MET A 1 -15.47 -13.30 -5.94
N ALA A 2 -15.53 -13.02 -7.25
CA ALA A 2 -14.43 -12.39 -8.00
C ALA A 2 -14.16 -10.91 -7.60
N ASP A 3 -15.19 -10.13 -7.31
CA ASP A 3 -15.07 -8.69 -7.00
C ASP A 3 -14.19 -8.40 -5.75
N GLN A 4 -14.16 -9.32 -4.78
CA GLN A 4 -13.36 -9.14 -3.56
C GLN A 4 -11.89 -9.49 -3.78
N ASP A 5 -11.60 -10.51 -4.59
CA ASP A 5 -10.23 -10.92 -4.94
C ASP A 5 -9.55 -9.84 -5.82
N GLU A 6 -10.30 -9.31 -6.79
CA GLU A 6 -9.82 -8.20 -7.64
C GLU A 6 -9.51 -6.94 -6.82
N ARG A 7 -10.38 -6.56 -5.87
CA ARG A 7 -10.13 -5.42 -4.97
C ARG A 7 -8.90 -5.65 -4.10
N GLN A 8 -8.72 -6.86 -3.59
CA GLN A 8 -7.56 -7.19 -2.76
C GLN A 8 -6.26 -7.10 -3.58
N HIS A 9 -6.26 -7.65 -4.79
CA HIS A 9 -5.12 -7.58 -5.70
C HIS A 9 -4.78 -6.14 -6.12
N MET A 10 -5.80 -5.30 -6.35
CA MET A 10 -5.59 -3.87 -6.60
C MET A 10 -4.96 -3.16 -5.40
N LEU A 11 -5.41 -3.44 -4.18
CA LEU A 11 -4.82 -2.88 -2.96
C LEU A 11 -3.36 -3.29 -2.77
N GLU A 12 -3.03 -4.55 -3.06
CA GLU A 12 -1.64 -5.05 -2.99
C GLU A 12 -0.73 -4.35 -4.00
N CYS A 13 -1.20 -4.22 -5.25
CA CYS A 13 -0.47 -3.49 -6.30
C CYS A 13 -0.24 -2.03 -5.90
N GLU A 14 -1.29 -1.36 -5.42
CA GLU A 14 -1.23 0.04 -5.01
C GLU A 14 -0.30 0.23 -3.80
N ALA A 15 -0.38 -0.67 -2.81
CA ALA A 15 0.52 -0.67 -1.67
C ALA A 15 2.00 -0.77 -2.07
N ARG A 16 2.34 -1.73 -2.95
CA ARG A 16 3.71 -1.89 -3.45
C ARG A 16 4.17 -0.67 -4.23
N TYR A 17 3.30 -0.08 -5.06
CA TYR A 17 3.60 1.13 -5.82
C TYR A 17 4.00 2.29 -4.89
N TRP A 18 3.21 2.53 -3.84
CA TRP A 18 3.49 3.61 -2.88
C TRP A 18 4.76 3.38 -2.08
N LEU A 19 5.00 2.14 -1.65
CA LEU A 19 6.23 1.78 -0.93
C LEU A 19 7.48 1.97 -1.81
N ARG A 20 7.41 1.57 -3.08
CA ARG A 20 8.52 1.76 -4.05
C ARG A 20 8.78 3.25 -4.34
N ARG A 21 7.76 4.11 -4.24
CA ARG A 21 7.87 5.57 -4.34
C ARG A 21 8.46 6.24 -3.09
N GLY A 22 8.76 5.49 -2.03
CA GLY A 22 9.33 6.02 -0.78
C GLY A 22 8.29 6.39 0.28
N ASN A 23 7.03 5.97 0.15
CA ASN A 23 6.00 6.18 1.16
C ASN A 23 6.10 5.14 2.28
N THR A 24 7.25 5.12 2.95
CA THR A 24 7.64 4.08 3.91
C THR A 24 7.77 4.63 5.33
N THR A 25 7.84 5.96 5.47
CA THR A 25 7.84 6.66 6.75
C THR A 25 6.43 7.02 7.21
N PRO A 26 6.17 7.15 8.52
CA PRO A 26 4.87 7.54 9.04
C PRO A 26 4.39 8.89 8.50
N GLU A 27 5.30 9.84 8.28
CA GLU A 27 5.00 11.15 7.69
C GLU A 27 4.47 11.02 6.26
N LYS A 28 5.18 10.25 5.40
CA LYS A 28 4.75 10.03 4.02
C LYS A 28 3.44 9.26 3.93
N VAL A 29 3.23 8.31 4.85
CA VAL A 29 1.98 7.56 4.95
C VAL A 29 0.82 8.46 5.40
N ALA A 30 1.07 9.43 6.28
CA ALA A 30 0.07 10.43 6.67
C ALA A 30 -0.30 11.35 5.50
N GLU A 31 0.70 11.87 4.77
CA GLU A 31 0.50 12.66 3.55
C GLU A 31 -0.31 11.87 2.49
N LEU A 32 0.01 10.58 2.32
CA LEU A 32 -0.72 9.67 1.45
C LEU A 32 -2.19 9.51 1.90
N LYS A 33 -2.40 9.29 3.19
CA LYS A 33 -3.75 9.15 3.78
C LYS A 33 -4.59 10.39 3.51
N GLU A 34 -4.07 11.60 3.78
CA GLU A 34 -4.79 12.85 3.54
C GLU A 34 -5.12 13.06 2.06
N THR A 35 -4.17 12.77 1.17
CA THR A 35 -4.38 12.90 -0.27
C THR A 35 -5.50 11.99 -0.77
N HIS A 36 -5.55 10.77 -0.25
CA HIS A 36 -6.54 9.80 -0.65
C HIS A 36 -7.88 9.94 0.08
N LEU A 37 -7.93 10.53 1.28
CA LEU A 37 -9.19 10.83 2.01
C LEU A 37 -10.12 11.73 1.19
N LYS A 38 -9.55 12.54 0.30
CA LYS A 38 -10.31 13.38 -0.64
C LYS A 38 -11.03 12.59 -1.74
N LYS A 39 -10.63 11.35 -2.01
CA LYS A 39 -11.10 10.54 -3.15
C LYS A 39 -11.83 9.25 -2.75
N ARG A 40 -11.60 8.75 -1.54
CA ARG A 40 -12.16 7.48 -1.05
C ARG A 40 -12.46 7.55 0.45
N SER A 41 -13.38 6.69 0.89
CA SER A 41 -13.76 6.60 2.30
C SER A 41 -12.59 6.23 3.20
N GLU A 42 -12.64 6.65 4.46
CA GLU A 42 -11.59 6.38 5.45
C GLU A 42 -11.32 4.88 5.62
N GLN A 43 -12.37 4.05 5.58
CA GLN A 43 -12.24 2.58 5.63
C GLN A 43 -11.35 2.03 4.50
N ALA A 44 -11.53 2.50 3.27
CA ALA A 44 -10.72 2.06 2.12
C ALA A 44 -9.25 2.45 2.27
N ILE A 45 -8.98 3.58 2.93
CA ILE A 45 -7.61 4.03 3.18
C ILE A 45 -6.97 3.22 4.28
N ASN A 46 -7.69 2.96 5.38
CA ASN A 46 -7.19 2.12 6.45
C ASN A 46 -6.79 0.74 5.90
N LEU A 47 -7.63 0.14 5.03
CA LEU A 47 -7.29 -1.10 4.33
C LEU A 47 -6.00 -0.99 3.49
N LEU A 48 -5.83 0.10 2.72
CA LEU A 48 -4.58 0.31 1.98
C LEU A 48 -3.37 0.42 2.92
N ILE A 49 -3.47 1.20 4.01
CA ILE A 49 -2.36 1.40 4.94
C ILE A 49 -1.98 0.10 5.65
N GLU A 50 -2.97 -0.71 6.04
CA GLU A 50 -2.73 -2.03 6.57
C GLU A 50 -2.00 -2.92 5.55
N GLU A 51 -2.42 -2.87 4.29
CA GLU A 51 -1.80 -3.63 3.22
C GLU A 51 -0.38 -3.15 2.93
N MET A 52 -0.14 -1.83 2.87
CA MET A 52 1.20 -1.24 2.83
C MET A 52 2.08 -1.74 3.97
N ARG A 53 1.55 -1.83 5.19
CA ARG A 53 2.31 -2.30 6.35
C ARG A 53 2.64 -3.80 6.25
N LYS A 54 1.75 -4.63 5.70
CA LYS A 54 2.02 -6.05 5.42
C LYS A 54 3.09 -6.20 4.34
N GLN A 55 2.94 -5.49 3.22
CA GLN A 55 3.88 -5.53 2.10
C GLN A 55 5.26 -5.00 2.53
N TRP A 56 5.32 -3.99 3.40
CA TRP A 56 6.56 -3.45 3.96
C TRP A 56 7.29 -4.43 4.89
N ARG A 57 6.56 -5.24 5.66
CA ARG A 57 7.14 -6.34 6.45
C ARG A 57 7.74 -7.40 5.54
N ARG A 58 7.07 -7.71 4.44
CA ARG A 58 7.50 -8.66 3.40
C ARG A 58 8.39 -8.04 2.33
N ARG A 59 8.88 -6.80 2.54
CA ARG A 59 9.66 -6.06 1.53
C ARG A 59 10.90 -6.83 1.08
N HIS A 60 11.51 -7.63 1.94
CA HIS A 60 12.69 -8.42 1.58
C HIS A 60 12.42 -9.40 0.43
N GLU A 61 11.17 -9.88 0.25
CA GLU A 61 10.79 -10.82 -0.81
C GLU A 61 10.71 -10.18 -2.20
N TRP A 62 10.46 -8.86 -2.28
CA TRP A 62 10.19 -8.16 -3.55
C TRP A 62 11.01 -6.87 -3.76
N LEU A 63 11.42 -6.18 -2.70
CA LEU A 63 12.32 -5.03 -2.71
C LEU A 63 13.80 -5.46 -2.71
N GLY A 64 14.10 -6.63 -2.14
CA GLY A 64 15.46 -7.18 -2.07
C GLY A 64 15.93 -7.96 -3.30
N ARG A 65 15.14 -8.01 -4.40
CA ARG A 65 15.53 -8.68 -5.65
C ARG A 65 16.38 -7.83 -6.59
N GLU A 66 16.70 -6.59 -6.23
CA GLU A 66 17.68 -5.76 -6.94
C GLU A 66 18.95 -5.67 -6.09
N HIS A 67 19.80 -6.69 -6.19
CA HIS A 67 21.27 -6.66 -6.10
C HIS A 67 21.77 -8.10 -5.92
N GLY A 68 22.00 -8.77 -7.05
CA GLY A 68 22.84 -9.95 -7.19
C GLY A 68 23.65 -9.77 -8.45
#